data_AF-G0NN54-F1
#
_entry.id   AF-G0NN54-F1
#
_cell.length_a   1.000
_cell.length_b   1.000
_cell.length_c   1.000
_cell.angle_alpha   90.00
_cell.angle_beta   90.00
_cell.angle_gamma   90.00
#
_symmetry.space_group_name_H-M   'P 1'
#
loop_
_entity.id
_entity.type
_entity.pdbx_description
1 polymer ?
#
loop_
_entity_poly.entity_id
_entity_poly.type
_entity_poly.pdbx_seq_one_letter_code
_entity_poly.pdbx_strand_id
1 'polypeptide(L)'
;MPFLNLSSRIRRNNHSQQNEPLLLSRRFEEFLQSQNPKRQFIVLILFLAVVAYLLTKGVFELYGFLENREKNGVLIRDPLLEYGLCGADWVTVNRTKTGHKYCHRFFSEKLAHDDAEKKCQEHGAHLSGFSDQSELDILDKMLDDAKRNGTRFDNLDAVWIGARRRKRCWTRKGIGERKGFNPNDKHPCSRRLVFEWENRAAQNPPDFEGRWITEMEPSFSGEAEMCVELLKGVKYRDN
;
A
#
# COMPACT_ATOMS: atom_id res chain seq x y z
N MET A 1 -17.16 -21.00 -16.03
CA MET A 1 -16.93 -19.55 -15.91
C MET A 1 -15.49 -19.38 -15.44
N PRO A 2 -14.64 -18.60 -16.13
CA PRO A 2 -13.30 -18.31 -15.61
C PRO A 2 -13.46 -17.53 -14.30
N PHE A 3 -12.70 -17.92 -13.27
CA PHE A 3 -12.68 -17.23 -12.00
C PHE A 3 -11.39 -16.42 -11.93
N LEU A 4 -11.48 -15.14 -11.62
CA LEU A 4 -10.31 -14.43 -11.13
C LEU A 4 -10.02 -14.93 -9.73
N ASN A 5 -8.85 -15.54 -9.56
CA ASN A 5 -8.39 -16.01 -8.28
C ASN A 5 -7.39 -15.03 -7.69
N LEU A 6 -7.27 -15.04 -6.37
CA LEU A 6 -6.28 -14.25 -5.65
C LEU A 6 -5.16 -15.16 -5.17
N SER A 7 -3.94 -14.64 -5.26
CA SER A 7 -2.74 -15.22 -4.69
C SER A 7 -1.98 -14.13 -3.95
N SER A 8 -1.35 -14.47 -2.83
CA SER A 8 -0.42 -13.55 -2.18
C SER A 8 1.00 -13.83 -2.67
N ARG A 9 1.80 -12.76 -2.86
CA ARG A 9 3.14 -12.91 -3.45
C ARG A 9 4.18 -12.04 -2.76
N ILE A 10 5.42 -12.53 -2.78
CA ILE A 10 6.59 -11.90 -2.19
C ILE A 10 6.87 -10.55 -2.82
N ARG A 11 7.13 -9.54 -1.99
CA ARG A 11 7.67 -8.25 -2.43
C ARG A 11 9.10 -8.44 -2.94
N ARG A 12 9.32 -8.38 -4.26
CA ARG A 12 10.69 -8.28 -4.80
C ARG A 12 11.15 -6.84 -4.67
N ASN A 13 11.99 -6.55 -3.69
CA ASN A 13 12.71 -5.27 -3.61
C ASN A 13 14.02 -5.37 -4.41
N ASN A 14 14.21 -4.46 -5.38
CA ASN A 14 15.55 -4.14 -5.85
C ASN A 14 16.15 -3.05 -4.92
N HIS A 15 17.22 -3.42 -4.22
CA HIS A 15 18.24 -2.59 -3.57
C HIS A 15 17.88 -1.52 -2.49
N SER A 16 18.42 -1.81 -1.29
CA SER A 16 19.06 -0.93 -0.29
C SER A 16 18.37 0.37 0.18
N GLN A 17 17.80 0.32 1.39
CA GLN A 17 17.84 1.45 2.35
C GLN A 17 17.53 0.93 3.76
N GLN A 18 18.54 0.42 4.46
CA GLN A 18 18.54 0.28 5.91
C GLN A 18 19.96 0.55 6.39
N ASN A 19 20.16 1.62 7.17
CA ASN A 19 21.15 1.83 8.25
C ASN A 19 21.58 3.29 8.35
N GLU A 20 20.83 4.15 9.05
CA GLU A 20 21.29 5.52 9.39
C GLU A 20 20.68 6.21 10.65
N PRO A 21 20.24 5.53 11.74
CA PRO A 21 20.02 6.26 13.01
C PRO A 21 20.95 5.88 14.17
N LEU A 22 21.78 4.83 14.06
CA LEU A 22 22.50 4.26 15.22
C LEU A 22 23.88 4.90 15.53
N LEU A 23 24.41 5.75 14.65
CA LEU A 23 25.75 6.35 14.82
C LEU A 23 25.77 7.66 15.64
N LEU A 24 24.65 8.37 15.72
CA LEU A 24 24.56 9.66 16.44
C LEU A 24 24.43 9.50 17.96
N SER A 25 23.81 8.42 18.44
CA SER A 25 23.58 8.20 19.88
C SER A 25 24.86 7.86 20.66
N ARG A 26 25.79 7.09 20.08
CA ARG A 26 27.01 6.66 20.81
C ARG A 26 28.03 7.78 21.06
N ARG A 27 28.12 8.78 20.17
CA ARG A 27 29.05 9.92 20.33
C ARG A 27 28.62 10.93 21.40
N PHE A 28 27.34 10.94 21.77
CA PHE A 28 26.81 11.90 22.73
C PHE A 28 27.10 11.46 24.18
N GLU A 29 27.04 10.15 24.45
CA GLU A 29 27.33 9.53 25.75
C GLU A 29 28.79 9.72 26.18
N GLU A 30 29.76 9.55 25.26
CA GLU A 30 31.19 9.72 25.54
C GLU A 30 31.57 11.18 25.89
N PHE A 31 30.78 12.16 25.47
CA PHE A 31 31.11 13.58 25.64
C PHE A 31 30.64 14.15 26.99
N LEU A 32 29.55 13.61 27.56
CA LEU A 32 29.02 14.02 28.86
C LEU A 32 29.95 13.68 30.04
N GLN A 33 30.95 12.82 29.82
CA GLN A 33 31.95 12.44 30.82
C GLN A 33 33.22 13.32 30.83
N SER A 34 33.34 14.32 29.94
CA SER A 34 34.51 15.21 29.88
C SER A 34 34.50 16.24 31.03
N GLN A 35 35.51 16.22 31.92
CA GLN A 35 35.67 17.17 33.04
C GLN A 35 36.20 18.58 32.65
N ASN A 36 36.25 18.91 31.36
CA ASN A 36 36.71 20.24 30.93
C ASN A 36 35.53 21.25 30.88
N PRO A 37 35.45 22.22 31.80
CA PRO A 37 34.28 23.11 31.92
C PRO A 37 34.11 24.02 30.70
N LYS A 38 35.18 24.37 30.00
CA LYS A 38 35.10 25.18 28.76
C LYS A 38 34.47 24.40 27.60
N ARG A 39 34.74 23.09 27.50
CA ARG A 39 34.11 22.22 26.48
C ARG A 39 32.65 21.92 26.79
N GLN A 40 32.31 21.73 28.07
CA GLN A 40 30.91 21.56 28.49
C GLN A 40 30.08 22.80 28.18
N PHE A 41 30.63 24.00 28.41
CA PHE A 41 29.92 25.25 28.11
C PHE A 41 29.65 25.44 26.62
N ILE A 42 30.61 25.10 25.75
CA ILE A 42 30.42 25.17 24.29
C ILE A 42 29.36 24.18 23.80
N VAL A 43 29.35 22.95 24.32
CA VAL A 43 28.35 21.94 23.92
C VAL A 43 26.96 22.30 24.44
N LEU A 44 26.85 22.87 25.64
CA LEU A 44 25.58 23.38 26.15
C LEU A 44 25.04 24.51 25.26
N ILE A 45 25.89 25.45 24.83
CA ILE A 45 25.51 26.51 23.89
C ILE A 45 25.05 25.93 22.55
N LEU A 46 25.78 24.96 21.99
CA LEU A 46 25.39 24.32 20.73
C LEU A 46 24.09 23.53 20.84
N PHE A 47 23.89 22.82 21.96
CA PHE A 47 22.64 22.10 22.22
C PHE A 47 21.46 23.05 22.38
N LEU A 48 21.64 24.14 23.12
CA LEU A 48 20.62 25.19 23.25
C LEU A 48 20.34 25.88 21.92
N ALA A 49 21.35 26.09 21.07
CA ALA A 49 21.17 26.64 19.73
C ALA A 49 20.40 25.66 18.81
N VAL A 50 20.67 24.36 18.89
CA VAL A 50 19.93 23.32 18.15
C VAL A 50 18.50 23.21 18.66
N VAL A 51 18.27 23.19 19.98
CA VAL A 51 16.93 23.18 20.56
C VAL A 51 16.17 24.45 20.19
N ALA A 52 16.80 25.63 20.27
CA ALA A 52 16.20 26.88 19.82
C ALA A 52 15.88 26.86 18.32
N TYR A 53 16.75 26.31 17.48
CA TYR A 53 16.52 26.14 16.04
C TYR A 53 15.40 25.15 15.73
N LEU A 54 15.30 24.05 16.47
CA LEU A 54 14.22 23.07 16.33
C LEU A 54 12.89 23.62 16.85
N LEU A 55 12.90 24.43 17.90
CA LEU A 55 11.73 25.14 18.40
C LEU A 55 11.27 26.22 17.42
N THR A 56 12.19 27.00 16.82
CA THR A 56 11.80 27.98 15.81
C THR A 56 11.32 27.32 14.52
N LYS A 57 11.92 26.20 14.07
CA LYS A 57 11.39 25.42 12.95
C LYS A 57 10.03 24.78 13.24
N GLY A 58 9.85 24.19 14.42
CA GLY A 58 8.58 23.60 14.84
C GLY A 58 7.47 24.64 14.98
N VAL A 59 7.79 25.84 15.48
CA VAL A 59 6.86 26.97 15.55
C VAL A 59 6.58 27.55 14.16
N PHE A 60 7.54 27.58 13.22
CA PHE A 60 7.31 28.01 11.83
C PHE A 60 6.43 27.03 11.05
N GLU A 61 6.59 25.72 11.26
CA GLU A 61 5.68 24.71 10.70
C GLU A 61 4.28 24.79 11.32
N LEU A 62 4.16 25.07 12.63
CA LEU A 62 2.87 25.29 13.29
C LEU A 62 2.18 26.59 12.86
N TYR A 63 2.92 27.69 12.67
CA TYR A 63 2.36 28.95 12.15
C TYR A 63 1.99 28.84 10.67
N GLY A 64 2.80 28.18 9.84
CA GLY A 64 2.42 27.86 8.46
C GLY A 64 1.20 26.93 8.35
N PHE A 65 0.97 26.09 9.36
CA PHE A 65 -0.21 25.24 9.48
C PHE A 65 -1.44 25.98 10.03
N LEU A 66 -1.27 26.91 10.96
CA LEU A 66 -2.37 27.67 11.59
C LEU A 66 -2.83 28.87 10.74
N GLU A 67 -1.93 29.56 10.05
CA GLU A 67 -2.28 30.69 9.18
C GLU A 67 -2.97 30.23 7.88
N ASN A 68 -2.84 28.94 7.53
CA ASN A 68 -3.64 28.28 6.49
C ASN A 68 -5.06 27.88 6.93
N ARG A 69 -5.38 27.93 8.23
CA ARG A 69 -6.70 27.54 8.76
C ARG A 69 -7.71 28.69 8.78
N GLU A 70 -7.29 29.95 8.92
CA GLU A 70 -8.23 31.08 9.00
C GLU A 70 -8.68 31.63 7.64
N LYS A 71 -7.98 31.33 6.53
CA LYS A 71 -8.46 31.67 5.18
C LYS A 71 -9.25 30.55 4.48
N ASN A 72 -9.45 29.41 5.15
CA ASN A 72 -10.20 28.28 4.60
C ASN A 72 -11.35 27.84 5.52
N GLY A 73 -12.12 28.82 6.02
CA GLY A 73 -13.45 28.61 6.60
C GLY A 73 -14.52 28.20 5.57
N VAL A 74 -14.10 27.77 4.38
CA VAL A 74 -14.91 26.99 3.45
C VAL A 74 -14.49 25.55 3.70
N LEU A 75 -15.43 24.73 4.14
CA LEU A 75 -15.35 23.28 3.98
C LEU A 75 -14.90 23.00 2.55
N ILE A 76 -13.61 22.78 2.33
CA ILE A 76 -13.14 22.04 1.17
C ILE A 76 -13.67 20.64 1.42
N ARG A 77 -14.93 20.42 1.03
CA ARG A 77 -15.24 19.16 0.37
C ARG A 77 -14.10 19.02 -0.62
N ASP A 78 -13.30 17.96 -0.49
CA ASP A 78 -12.50 17.45 -1.61
C ASP A 78 -13.30 17.77 -2.87
N PRO A 79 -12.73 18.49 -3.87
CA PRO A 79 -13.50 18.84 -5.05
C PRO A 79 -14.21 17.57 -5.44
N LEU A 80 -15.55 17.59 -5.36
CA LEU A 80 -16.37 16.53 -5.89
C LEU A 80 -15.79 16.37 -7.28
N LEU A 81 -15.03 15.30 -7.51
CA LEU A 81 -14.43 15.01 -8.81
C LEU A 81 -15.62 15.07 -9.74
N GLU A 82 -15.75 16.19 -10.44
CA GLU A 82 -16.77 16.37 -11.46
C GLU A 82 -16.47 15.19 -12.37
N TYR A 83 -17.35 14.19 -12.37
CA TYR A 83 -17.03 12.82 -12.79
C TYR A 83 -16.62 12.81 -14.26
N GLY A 84 -15.36 13.14 -14.51
CA GLY A 84 -14.77 13.23 -15.82
C GLY A 84 -15.00 11.93 -16.54
N LEU A 85 -15.18 12.01 -17.84
CA LEU A 85 -15.12 10.83 -18.68
C LEU A 85 -13.72 10.23 -18.50
N CYS A 86 -13.66 8.92 -18.30
CA CYS A 86 -12.38 8.23 -18.32
C CYS A 86 -11.71 8.52 -19.68
N GLY A 87 -10.38 8.68 -19.69
CA GLY A 87 -9.65 8.86 -20.95
C GLY A 87 -9.91 7.71 -21.92
N ALA A 88 -9.67 7.90 -23.22
CA ALA A 88 -10.00 6.92 -24.25
C ALA A 88 -9.44 5.50 -23.99
N ASP A 89 -8.27 5.41 -23.35
CA ASP A 89 -7.58 4.15 -23.00
C ASP A 89 -8.02 3.55 -21.64
N TRP A 90 -9.02 4.14 -20.99
CA TRP A 90 -9.46 3.76 -19.65
C TRP A 90 -10.88 3.17 -19.69
N VAL A 91 -11.05 2.05 -19.00
CA VAL A 91 -12.36 1.39 -18.86
C VAL A 91 -13.11 2.00 -17.69
N THR A 92 -14.32 2.49 -17.95
CA THR A 92 -15.17 3.09 -16.92
C THR A 92 -15.94 2.02 -16.14
N VAL A 93 -15.94 2.11 -14.82
CA VAL A 93 -16.75 1.29 -13.92
C VAL A 93 -17.53 2.20 -12.98
N ASN A 94 -18.84 1.97 -12.88
CA ASN A 94 -19.70 2.71 -11.97
C ASN A 94 -19.99 1.85 -10.74
N ARG A 95 -19.43 2.22 -9.58
CA ARG A 95 -19.72 1.57 -8.30
C ARG A 95 -21.04 2.11 -7.77
N THR A 96 -22.14 1.49 -8.18
CA THR A 96 -23.51 1.91 -7.84
C THR A 96 -23.76 2.03 -6.34
N LYS A 97 -23.15 1.14 -5.54
CA LYS A 97 -23.27 1.14 -4.07
C LYS A 97 -22.69 2.40 -3.41
N THR A 98 -21.61 2.96 -3.95
CA THR A 98 -20.97 4.17 -3.41
C THR A 98 -21.31 5.41 -4.22
N GLY A 99 -21.97 5.26 -5.37
CA GLY A 99 -22.24 6.34 -6.32
C GLY A 99 -21.00 6.88 -7.03
N HIS A 100 -19.86 6.21 -6.92
CA HIS A 100 -18.58 6.69 -7.47
C HIS A 100 -18.28 6.03 -8.82
N LYS A 101 -17.74 6.82 -9.75
CA LYS A 101 -17.17 6.35 -11.01
C LYS A 101 -15.67 6.11 -10.83
N TYR A 102 -15.19 4.97 -11.30
CA TYR A 102 -13.79 4.57 -11.34
C TYR A 102 -13.35 4.31 -12.78
N CYS A 103 -12.07 4.49 -13.05
CA CYS A 103 -11.46 4.23 -14.34
C CYS A 103 -10.32 3.23 -14.15
N HIS A 104 -10.28 2.17 -14.97
CA HIS A 104 -9.22 1.16 -14.94
C HIS A 104 -8.41 1.18 -16.22
N ARG A 105 -7.10 0.97 -16.11
CA ARG A 105 -6.20 0.80 -17.25
C ARG A 105 -5.23 -0.33 -16.95
N PHE A 106 -5.00 -1.18 -17.94
CA PHE A 106 -4.01 -2.24 -17.87
C PHE A 106 -2.68 -1.76 -18.42
N PHE A 107 -1.59 -2.08 -17.72
CA PHE A 107 -0.22 -1.84 -18.15
C PHE A 107 0.48 -3.19 -18.30
N SER A 108 1.04 -3.48 -19.47
CA SER A 108 1.67 -4.77 -19.79
C SER A 108 3.12 -4.90 -19.28
N GLU A 109 3.70 -3.83 -18.74
CA GLU A 109 5.07 -3.80 -18.23
C GLU A 109 5.21 -4.70 -16.99
N LYS A 110 6.26 -5.53 -16.99
CA LYS A 110 6.54 -6.44 -15.87
C LYS A 110 7.37 -5.71 -14.80
N LEU A 111 6.68 -5.23 -13.77
CA LEU A 111 7.26 -4.45 -12.69
C LEU A 111 7.12 -5.16 -11.33
N ALA A 112 7.99 -4.82 -10.40
CA ALA A 112 7.76 -5.11 -8.98
C ALA A 112 6.53 -4.33 -8.50
N HIS A 113 5.84 -4.82 -7.46
CA HIS A 113 4.58 -4.22 -6.99
C HIS A 113 4.70 -2.73 -6.67
N ASP A 114 5.76 -2.30 -5.96
CA ASP A 114 5.97 -0.88 -5.66
C ASP A 114 6.26 -0.03 -6.89
N ASP A 115 6.94 -0.59 -7.90
CA ASP A 115 7.24 0.13 -9.14
C ASP A 115 6.01 0.19 -10.05
N ALA A 116 5.14 -0.83 -10.00
CA ALA A 116 3.82 -0.78 -10.64
C ALA A 116 2.93 0.29 -10.00
N GLU A 117 2.97 0.45 -8.67
CA GLU A 117 2.27 1.54 -7.98
C GLU A 117 2.80 2.92 -8.39
N LYS A 118 4.12 3.11 -8.44
CA LYS A 118 4.72 4.35 -8.97
C LYS A 118 4.30 4.61 -10.41
N LYS A 119 4.25 3.57 -11.24
CA LYS A 119 3.80 3.70 -12.63
C LYS A 119 2.36 4.19 -12.72
N CYS A 120 1.46 3.67 -11.87
CA CYS A 120 0.09 4.18 -11.79
C CYS A 120 0.06 5.66 -11.35
N GLN A 121 0.92 6.05 -10.41
CA GLN A 121 1.00 7.43 -9.91
C GLN A 121 1.47 8.43 -10.98
N GLU A 122 2.32 8.02 -11.93
CA GLU A 122 2.68 8.83 -13.11
C GLU A 122 1.45 9.25 -13.94
N HIS A 123 0.36 8.48 -13.85
CA HIS A 123 -0.91 8.74 -14.52
C HIS A 123 -1.98 9.33 -13.59
N GLY A 124 -1.61 9.79 -12.40
CA GLY A 124 -2.56 10.30 -11.40
C GLY A 124 -3.48 9.23 -10.84
N ALA A 125 -3.07 7.96 -10.89
CA ALA A 125 -3.83 6.81 -10.44
C ALA A 125 -3.06 5.97 -9.42
N HIS A 126 -3.70 4.90 -8.94
CA HIS A 126 -3.12 3.91 -8.03
C HIS A 126 -3.40 2.51 -8.55
N LEU A 127 -2.69 1.50 -8.04
CA LEU A 127 -3.01 0.11 -8.33
C LEU A 127 -4.48 -0.18 -8.02
N SER A 128 -5.11 -0.87 -8.96
CA SER A 128 -6.56 -1.07 -8.95
C SER A 128 -7.05 -1.93 -7.79
N GLY A 129 -8.27 -1.67 -7.35
CA GLY A 129 -9.05 -2.55 -6.49
C GLY A 129 -10.45 -2.74 -7.06
N PHE A 130 -11.24 -3.61 -6.44
CA PHE A 130 -12.60 -3.91 -6.89
C PHE A 130 -13.59 -3.90 -5.72
N SER A 131 -14.85 -3.56 -5.99
CA SER A 131 -15.93 -3.55 -4.99
C SER A 131 -16.83 -4.78 -5.03
N ASP A 132 -16.93 -5.44 -6.17
CA ASP A 132 -17.83 -6.58 -6.36
C ASP A 132 -17.43 -7.44 -7.58
N GLN A 133 -18.20 -8.50 -7.81
CA GLN A 133 -18.00 -9.42 -8.92
C GLN A 133 -18.07 -8.75 -10.30
N SER A 134 -18.95 -7.75 -10.48
CA SER A 134 -19.13 -7.12 -11.79
C SER A 134 -17.89 -6.32 -12.20
N GLU A 135 -17.25 -5.65 -11.24
CA GLU A 135 -15.97 -4.98 -11.47
C GLU A 135 -14.84 -5.99 -11.72
N LEU A 136 -14.83 -7.12 -11.01
CA LEU A 136 -13.90 -8.22 -11.30
C LEU A 136 -14.07 -8.79 -12.71
N ASP A 137 -15.29 -9.01 -13.19
CA ASP A 137 -15.55 -9.51 -14.54
C ASP A 137 -15.03 -8.55 -15.61
N ILE A 138 -15.09 -7.24 -15.35
CA ILE A 138 -14.50 -6.21 -16.21
C ILE A 138 -12.97 -6.32 -16.21
N LEU A 139 -12.34 -6.47 -15.04
CA LEU A 139 -10.90 -6.69 -14.94
C LEU A 139 -10.49 -7.97 -15.68
N ASP A 140 -11.26 -9.06 -15.57
CA ASP A 140 -10.98 -10.33 -16.28
C ASP A 140 -10.98 -10.14 -17.80
N LYS A 141 -11.97 -9.41 -18.30
CA LYS A 141 -12.10 -9.07 -19.72
C LYS A 141 -10.94 -8.20 -20.21
N MET A 142 -10.49 -7.24 -19.40
CA MET A 142 -9.30 -6.44 -19.73
C MET A 142 -8.06 -7.31 -19.90
N LEU A 143 -7.92 -8.37 -19.10
CA LEU A 143 -6.83 -9.34 -19.26
C LEU A 143 -6.99 -10.18 -20.53
N ASP A 144 -8.21 -10.56 -20.91
CA ASP A 144 -8.46 -11.21 -22.20
C ASP A 144 -8.09 -10.31 -23.39
N ASP A 145 -8.46 -9.04 -23.34
CA ASP A 145 -8.09 -8.05 -24.35
C ASP A 145 -6.57 -7.87 -24.44
N ALA A 146 -5.88 -7.80 -23.30
CA ALA A 146 -4.42 -7.72 -23.26
C ALA A 146 -3.76 -8.94 -23.91
N LYS A 147 -4.27 -10.16 -23.64
CA LYS A 147 -3.78 -11.40 -24.28
C LYS A 147 -4.03 -11.40 -25.78
N ARG A 148 -5.24 -11.03 -26.22
CA ARG A 148 -5.58 -10.91 -27.64
C ARG A 148 -4.66 -9.94 -28.37
N ASN A 149 -4.25 -8.86 -27.70
CA ASN A 149 -3.34 -7.86 -28.22
C ASN A 149 -1.85 -8.24 -28.10
N GLY A 150 -1.54 -9.49 -27.74
CA GLY A 150 -0.17 -10.03 -27.75
C GLY A 150 0.59 -9.91 -26.43
N THR A 151 -0.04 -9.46 -25.34
CA THR A 151 0.60 -9.46 -24.01
C THR A 151 0.87 -10.89 -23.56
N ARG A 152 2.12 -11.18 -23.26
CA ARG A 152 2.54 -12.47 -22.69
C ARG A 152 2.69 -12.36 -21.18
N PHE A 153 1.71 -12.89 -20.48
CA PHE A 153 1.83 -13.07 -19.03
C PHE A 153 2.78 -14.23 -18.72
N ASP A 154 3.29 -14.24 -17.49
CA ASP A 154 4.09 -15.35 -16.97
C ASP A 154 3.18 -16.58 -16.77
N ASN A 155 3.75 -17.73 -16.39
CA ASN A 155 3.07 -19.04 -16.26
C ASN A 155 1.77 -19.08 -15.42
N LEU A 156 1.43 -18.01 -14.70
CA LEU A 156 0.23 -17.92 -13.86
C LEU A 156 -0.78 -16.84 -14.29
N ASP A 157 -0.54 -16.14 -15.42
CA ASP A 157 -1.41 -15.05 -15.87
C ASP A 157 -1.71 -14.03 -14.76
N ALA A 158 -0.67 -13.64 -14.03
CA ALA A 158 -0.77 -12.87 -12.80
C ALA A 158 -0.61 -11.36 -13.03
N VAL A 159 -1.35 -10.57 -12.25
CA VAL A 159 -1.38 -9.11 -12.37
C VAL A 159 -1.47 -8.47 -10.99
N TRP A 160 -0.73 -7.40 -10.76
CA TRP A 160 -0.76 -6.70 -9.48
C TRP A 160 -2.06 -5.93 -9.26
N ILE A 161 -2.54 -5.95 -8.01
CA ILE A 161 -3.62 -5.10 -7.52
C ILE A 161 -3.19 -4.32 -6.27
N GLY A 162 -3.96 -3.30 -5.91
CA GLY A 162 -3.64 -2.34 -4.84
C GLY A 162 -3.85 -2.85 -3.42
N ALA A 163 -4.10 -4.15 -3.24
CA ALA A 163 -4.23 -4.73 -1.92
C ALA A 163 -2.87 -5.09 -1.33
N ARG A 164 -2.66 -4.70 -0.07
CA ARG A 164 -1.44 -4.95 0.67
C ARG A 164 -1.71 -5.55 2.03
N ARG A 165 -0.80 -6.43 2.46
CA ARG A 165 -0.84 -7.02 3.80
C ARG A 165 -0.68 -5.90 4.81
N ARG A 166 -1.56 -5.87 5.81
CA ARG A 166 -1.54 -4.82 6.84
C ARG A 166 -0.23 -4.89 7.63
N LYS A 167 0.35 -3.74 7.95
CA LYS A 167 1.65 -3.64 8.66
C LYS A 167 1.73 -4.48 9.94
N ARG A 168 0.64 -4.51 10.70
CA ARG A 168 0.55 -5.33 11.93
C ARG A 168 0.65 -6.84 11.70
N CYS A 169 0.40 -7.29 10.47
CA CYS A 169 0.43 -8.69 10.04
C CYS A 169 1.71 -9.04 9.28
N TRP A 170 2.73 -8.17 9.27
CA TRP A 170 4.01 -8.41 8.57
C TRP A 170 4.96 -9.36 9.31
N THR A 171 4.58 -9.89 10.46
CA THR A 171 5.41 -10.81 11.24
C THR A 171 4.56 -11.96 11.76
N ARG A 172 5.18 -13.12 12.00
CA ARG A 172 4.52 -14.25 12.66
C ARG A 172 3.95 -13.88 14.02
N LYS A 173 4.67 -13.05 14.78
CA LYS A 173 4.18 -12.52 16.05
C LYS A 173 2.89 -11.71 15.88
N GLY A 174 2.82 -10.88 14.84
CA GLY A 174 1.64 -10.09 14.54
C GLY A 174 0.43 -10.90 14.05
N ILE A 175 0.69 -11.97 13.30
CA ILE A 175 -0.36 -12.92 12.88
C ILE A 175 -0.80 -13.79 14.07
N GLY A 176 0.13 -14.18 14.93
CA GLY A 176 -0.09 -15.09 16.05
C GLY A 176 -0.15 -16.57 15.66
N GLU A 177 0.22 -16.93 14.43
CA GLU A 177 0.05 -18.28 13.87
C GLU A 177 1.17 -18.69 12.91
N ARG A 178 1.27 -20.00 12.66
CA ARG A 178 2.16 -20.56 11.62
C ARG A 178 1.57 -20.44 10.21
N LYS A 179 0.25 -20.34 10.07
CA LYS A 179 -0.43 -20.05 8.80
C LYS A 179 -0.25 -18.57 8.44
N GLY A 180 -0.56 -18.20 7.20
CA GLY A 180 -0.42 -16.82 6.74
C GLY A 180 -1.49 -15.85 7.24
N PHE A 181 -2.42 -16.34 8.06
CA PHE A 181 -3.48 -15.58 8.71
C PHE A 181 -3.86 -16.25 10.04
N ASN A 182 -4.59 -15.51 10.88
CA ASN A 182 -5.13 -16.02 12.13
C ASN A 182 -6.51 -16.65 11.91
N PRO A 183 -6.80 -17.87 12.43
CA PRO A 183 -8.09 -18.53 12.23
C PRO A 183 -9.25 -17.86 12.99
N ASN A 184 -8.96 -17.08 14.04
CA ASN A 184 -9.98 -16.30 14.74
C ASN A 184 -10.44 -15.15 13.85
N ASP A 185 -11.72 -15.16 13.46
CA ASP A 185 -12.36 -14.19 12.57
C ASP A 185 -12.28 -12.74 13.06
N LYS A 186 -12.27 -12.54 14.38
CA LYS A 186 -12.15 -11.25 15.07
C LYS A 186 -10.72 -10.76 15.23
N HIS A 187 -9.73 -11.61 14.97
CA HIS A 187 -8.32 -11.20 15.08
C HIS A 187 -7.99 -10.15 14.00
N PRO A 188 -7.18 -9.12 14.29
CA PRO A 188 -6.84 -8.09 13.30
C PRO A 188 -6.10 -8.60 12.04
N CYS A 189 -5.55 -9.81 12.12
CA CYS A 189 -4.90 -10.53 11.02
C CYS A 189 -5.69 -11.80 10.63
N SER A 190 -7.01 -11.81 10.84
CA SER A 190 -7.87 -12.88 10.34
C SER A 190 -7.85 -12.93 8.82
N ARG A 191 -8.25 -14.05 8.20
CA ARG A 191 -8.19 -14.24 6.74
C ARG A 191 -8.82 -13.08 5.96
N ARG A 192 -9.95 -12.57 6.44
CA ARG A 192 -10.68 -11.42 5.89
C ARG A 192 -9.99 -10.07 6.11
N LEU A 193 -9.22 -9.93 7.19
CA LEU A 193 -8.68 -8.65 7.66
C LEU A 193 -7.17 -8.51 7.44
N VAL A 194 -6.49 -9.53 6.92
CA VAL A 194 -5.03 -9.56 6.82
C VAL A 194 -4.48 -8.68 5.69
N PHE A 195 -5.31 -8.38 4.69
CA PHE A 195 -5.03 -7.41 3.62
C PHE A 195 -5.97 -6.20 3.69
N GLU A 196 -5.51 -5.07 3.16
CA GLU A 196 -6.30 -3.87 2.97
C GLU A 196 -6.01 -3.26 1.59
N TRP A 197 -7.00 -2.63 0.97
CA TRP A 197 -6.80 -1.74 -0.15
C TRP A 197 -6.02 -0.51 0.32
N GLU A 198 -4.84 -0.30 -0.25
CA GLU A 198 -4.11 0.95 -0.09
C GLU A 198 -4.73 2.05 -0.97
N ASN A 199 -4.42 3.32 -0.68
CA ASN A 199 -4.80 4.48 -1.49
C ASN A 199 -6.31 4.58 -1.81
N ARG A 200 -7.17 4.00 -0.98
CA ARG A 200 -8.64 3.95 -1.17
C ARG A 200 -9.04 3.33 -2.52
N ALA A 201 -8.25 2.37 -3.04
CA ALA A 201 -8.52 1.70 -4.31
C ALA A 201 -9.92 1.04 -4.34
N ALA A 202 -10.38 0.53 -3.19
CA ALA A 202 -11.76 0.14 -2.93
C ALA A 202 -12.08 0.17 -1.43
N GLN A 203 -13.33 -0.14 -1.06
CA GLN A 203 -13.78 -0.15 0.33
C GLN A 203 -13.09 -1.30 1.10
N ASN A 204 -12.53 -0.98 2.27
CA ASN A 204 -11.98 -1.97 3.19
C ASN A 204 -13.06 -2.57 4.11
N PRO A 205 -12.95 -3.85 4.52
CA PRO A 205 -11.94 -4.81 4.08
C PRO A 205 -12.21 -5.34 2.65
N PRO A 206 -11.19 -5.81 1.93
CA PRO A 206 -11.37 -6.41 0.61
C PRO A 206 -12.29 -7.65 0.64
N ASP A 207 -13.12 -7.80 -0.39
CA ASP A 207 -13.97 -8.99 -0.58
C ASP A 207 -13.15 -10.15 -1.18
N PHE A 208 -12.23 -10.71 -0.40
CA PHE A 208 -11.35 -11.80 -0.83
C PHE A 208 -11.83 -13.19 -0.42
N GLU A 209 -12.79 -13.26 0.50
CA GLU A 209 -13.30 -14.53 1.01
C GLU A 209 -13.91 -15.35 -0.13
N GLY A 210 -13.49 -16.61 -0.27
CA GLY A 210 -13.91 -17.48 -1.37
C GLY A 210 -13.23 -17.22 -2.74
N ARG A 211 -12.40 -16.17 -2.87
CA ARG A 211 -11.70 -15.82 -4.12
C ARG A 211 -10.23 -16.24 -4.16
N TRP A 212 -9.69 -16.71 -3.04
CA TRP A 212 -8.34 -17.28 -3.00
C TRP A 212 -8.24 -18.52 -3.89
N ILE A 213 -7.11 -18.67 -4.60
CA ILE A 213 -6.90 -19.78 -5.54
C ILE A 213 -6.90 -21.16 -4.87
N THR A 214 -6.54 -21.23 -3.58
CA THR A 214 -6.58 -22.43 -2.74
C THR A 214 -7.02 -22.07 -1.32
N GLU A 215 -7.37 -23.08 -0.52
CA GLU A 215 -7.69 -22.86 0.89
C GLU A 215 -6.47 -22.48 1.74
N MET A 216 -5.25 -22.65 1.22
CA MET A 216 -4.01 -22.30 1.90
C MET A 216 -3.63 -20.82 1.75
N GLU A 217 -4.18 -20.11 0.76
CA GLU A 217 -3.90 -18.68 0.56
C GLU A 217 -4.77 -17.80 1.47
N PRO A 218 -4.23 -16.71 2.04
CA PRO A 218 -2.85 -16.24 1.90
C PRO A 218 -1.87 -17.00 2.80
N SER A 219 -0.77 -17.50 2.23
CA SER A 219 0.12 -18.46 2.93
C SER A 219 1.18 -17.79 3.81
N PHE A 220 1.53 -16.53 3.50
CA PHE A 220 2.66 -15.80 4.11
C PHE A 220 3.99 -16.55 3.94
N SER A 221 4.19 -17.15 2.77
CA SER A 221 5.40 -17.89 2.42
C SER A 221 6.64 -17.01 2.50
N GLY A 222 7.72 -17.58 3.04
CA GLY A 222 8.99 -16.86 3.29
C GLY A 222 8.85 -15.63 4.19
N GLU A 223 7.71 -15.46 4.87
CA GLU A 223 7.37 -14.27 5.68
C GLU A 223 7.44 -12.96 4.89
N ALA A 224 7.25 -13.04 3.57
CA ALA A 224 7.49 -11.93 2.66
C ALA A 224 6.34 -11.66 1.68
N GLU A 225 5.26 -12.45 1.72
CA GLU A 225 4.06 -12.25 0.88
C GLU A 225 3.22 -11.07 1.38
N MET A 226 3.59 -9.88 0.90
CA MET A 226 2.99 -8.61 1.32
C MET A 226 1.95 -8.09 0.32
N CYS A 227 1.91 -8.60 -0.91
CA CYS A 227 1.11 -8.06 -2.01
C CYS A 227 0.14 -9.12 -2.54
N VAL A 228 -0.92 -8.68 -3.21
CA VAL A 228 -1.91 -9.57 -3.83
C VAL A 228 -1.86 -9.43 -5.35
N GLU A 229 -1.98 -10.57 -6.03
CA GLU A 229 -2.12 -10.64 -7.48
C GLU A 229 -3.49 -11.23 -7.86
N LEU A 230 -4.06 -10.72 -8.95
CA LEU A 230 -5.16 -11.36 -9.67
C LEU A 230 -4.57 -12.40 -10.62
N LEU A 231 -5.12 -13.60 -10.58
CA LEU A 231 -4.75 -14.73 -11.42
C LEU A 231 -5.91 -15.08 -12.32
N LYS A 232 -5.63 -15.24 -13.61
CA LYS A 232 -6.62 -15.77 -14.55
C LYS A 232 -6.59 -17.30 -14.53
N GLY A 233 -7.72 -17.96 -14.29
CA GLY A 233 -7.78 -19.42 -14.32
C GLY A 233 -8.99 -20.04 -13.64
N VAL A 234 -8.91 -21.35 -13.36
CA VAL A 234 -9.91 -22.05 -12.55
C VAL A 234 -9.33 -22.21 -11.15
N LYS A 235 -10.16 -21.99 -10.10
CA LYS A 235 -9.76 -22.30 -8.73
C LYS A 235 -9.38 -23.79 -8.67
N TYR A 236 -8.18 -24.12 -8.18
CA TYR A 236 -7.83 -25.51 -7.98
C TYR A 236 -8.75 -26.07 -6.91
N ARG A 237 -9.45 -27.17 -7.20
CA ARG A 237 -10.08 -27.97 -6.14
C ARG A 237 -8.95 -28.71 -5.44
N ASP A 238 -8.66 -28.30 -4.22
CA ASP A 238 -7.81 -29.09 -3.33
C ASP A 238 -8.49 -30.47 -3.16
N ASN A 239 -7.85 -31.54 -3.64
CA ASN A 239 -8.28 -32.93 -3.42
C ASN A 239 -7.98 -33.36 -1.98
#